data_AF-F9YT92-F1
#
_entry.id   AF-F9YT92-F1
#
_cell.length_a   1.000
_cell.length_b   1.000
_cell.length_c   1.000
_cell.angle_alpha   90.00
_cell.angle_beta   90.00
_cell.angle_gamma   90.00
#
_symmetry.space_group_name_H-M   'P 1'
#
loop_
_entity.id
_entity.type
_entity.pdbx_description
1 polymer ?
#
loop_
_entity_poly.entity_id
_entity_poly.type
_entity_poly.pdbx_seq_one_letter_code
_entity_poly.pdbx_strand_id
1 'polypeptide(L)'
;MKKVNNRNFLYTNVLSIWLMLVFSVSVFAQEGDVAKGKTLFNQQCAACHKLDKRMTGPALAGIADKRDREWLQKWIRNSAALIKSGDADAIAIFEEYNKVPMTAFPQLSDQDIDDILAYTSAPPPAPEQPKEAVQVVASDTKSDVTFQIMLAGFLVVFVVLIVLLVSLNRTLKMIAEANGVNLEALQKTNKLPIWKAFVQNQFLVISSVIFLLLASAYFVYGYLMQIDVNQGYEPIQPIHYSHKIHAGDNQIDCKFCHSSARVSKTAGIPSLNVCMNCHETISEYNGEEDLANGYTKEFYTGEIKKLYKAVGWDEEKREYTGKTEPVRWVRVHNLPDFAYFNHSQHVTVAGVQCQECHGPVEEMEILHQHAPLTMGWCVECHRKTEVKMDNKYYEKIHEELSKKYGVEKLTIAQMGGLECGKCHY
;
A
#
# COMPACT_ATOMS: atom_id res chain seq x y z
N MET A 1 97.43 -27.24 -3.22
CA MET A 1 96.72 -26.28 -4.09
C MET A 1 96.50 -26.96 -5.43
N LYS A 2 95.34 -27.10 -6.09
CA LYS A 2 93.99 -26.52 -5.98
C LYS A 2 93.00 -27.63 -6.44
N LYS A 3 91.97 -27.93 -5.65
CA LYS A 3 90.77 -28.67 -6.12
C LYS A 3 89.90 -27.67 -6.89
N VAL A 4 89.56 -27.96 -8.14
CA VAL A 4 88.59 -27.16 -8.92
C VAL A 4 87.19 -27.74 -8.69
N ASN A 5 86.31 -26.86 -8.22
CA ASN A 5 84.91 -27.10 -7.89
C ASN A 5 84.08 -27.37 -9.16
N ASN A 6 83.44 -28.54 -9.23
CA ASN A 6 82.36 -28.81 -10.18
C ASN A 6 81.02 -28.47 -9.49
N ARG A 7 80.69 -27.18 -9.38
CA ARG A 7 79.48 -26.67 -8.68
C ARG A 7 78.38 -26.13 -9.60
N ASN A 8 78.49 -26.32 -10.92
CA ASN A 8 77.59 -25.69 -11.90
C ASN A 8 76.69 -26.66 -12.69
N PHE A 9 76.71 -27.97 -12.43
CA PHE A 9 75.88 -28.92 -13.20
C PHE A 9 74.50 -29.19 -12.59
N LEU A 10 74.32 -28.94 -11.28
CA LEU A 10 73.06 -29.20 -10.57
C LEU A 10 72.10 -27.99 -10.54
N TYR A 11 72.59 -26.77 -10.83
CA TYR A 11 71.74 -25.56 -10.77
C TYR A 11 71.02 -25.25 -12.09
N THR A 12 71.52 -25.71 -13.23
CA THR A 12 70.91 -25.45 -14.54
C THR A 12 69.70 -26.35 -14.84
N ASN A 13 69.69 -27.61 -14.39
CA ASN A 13 68.58 -28.52 -14.67
C ASN A 13 67.38 -28.36 -13.71
N VAL A 14 67.60 -27.86 -12.49
CA VAL A 14 66.49 -27.60 -11.54
C VAL A 14 65.74 -26.32 -11.89
N LEU A 15 66.43 -25.31 -12.45
CA LEU A 15 65.81 -24.06 -12.90
C LEU A 15 64.91 -24.29 -14.13
N SER A 16 65.29 -25.18 -15.05
CA SER A 16 64.49 -25.50 -16.24
C SER A 16 63.23 -26.32 -15.93
N ILE A 17 63.28 -27.21 -14.93
CA ILE A 17 62.11 -27.99 -14.48
C ILE A 17 61.14 -27.12 -13.68
N TRP A 18 61.64 -26.17 -12.89
CA TRP A 18 60.80 -25.19 -12.18
C TRP A 18 60.14 -24.20 -13.15
N LEU A 19 60.84 -23.77 -14.21
CA LEU A 19 60.27 -22.89 -15.25
C LEU A 19 59.21 -23.61 -16.10
N MET A 20 59.33 -24.92 -16.35
CA MET A 20 58.29 -25.71 -17.04
C MET A 20 57.07 -26.04 -16.14
N LEU A 21 57.26 -26.20 -14.83
CA LEU A 21 56.15 -26.40 -13.88
C LEU A 21 55.36 -25.12 -13.62
N VAL A 22 56.01 -23.95 -13.62
CA VAL A 22 55.33 -22.66 -13.47
C VAL A 22 54.59 -22.25 -14.76
N PHE A 23 55.00 -22.73 -15.94
CA PHE A 23 54.28 -22.48 -17.20
C PHE A 23 53.11 -23.43 -17.47
N SER A 24 52.95 -24.50 -16.68
CA SER A 24 51.90 -25.52 -16.88
C SER A 24 50.62 -25.27 -16.08
N VAL A 25 50.52 -24.18 -15.31
CA VAL A 25 49.35 -23.86 -14.47
C VAL A 25 48.49 -22.72 -15.05
N SER A 26 48.88 -22.12 -16.17
CA SER A 26 48.12 -21.02 -16.79
C SER A 26 47.12 -21.45 -17.87
N VAL A 27 46.78 -22.75 -17.95
CA VAL A 27 45.82 -23.28 -18.93
C VAL A 27 44.63 -23.96 -18.22
N PHE A 28 44.12 -23.31 -17.18
CA PHE A 28 42.76 -23.56 -16.70
C PHE A 28 41.93 -22.30 -16.93
N ALA A 29 40.99 -22.45 -17.86
CA ALA A 29 39.77 -21.68 -18.10
C ALA A 29 39.64 -20.31 -17.41
N GLN A 30 39.50 -19.25 -18.22
CA GLN A 30 38.72 -18.06 -17.83
C GLN A 30 37.25 -18.46 -17.65
N GLU A 31 36.94 -19.05 -16.50
CA GLU A 31 35.57 -19.07 -15.96
C GLU A 31 35.27 -17.64 -15.48
N GLY A 32 34.20 -17.05 -16.03
CA GLY A 32 33.82 -15.65 -15.72
C GLY A 32 33.45 -15.46 -14.25
N ASP A 33 33.62 -14.24 -13.75
CA ASP A 33 33.23 -13.86 -12.39
C ASP A 33 31.70 -13.70 -12.30
N VAL A 34 31.04 -14.63 -11.62
CA VAL A 34 29.58 -14.66 -11.42
C VAL A 34 29.05 -13.40 -10.71
N ALA A 35 29.80 -12.84 -9.76
CA ALA A 35 29.34 -11.66 -9.00
C ALA A 35 29.42 -10.39 -9.85
N LYS A 36 30.50 -10.24 -10.62
CA LYS A 36 30.65 -9.17 -11.60
C LYS A 36 29.63 -9.32 -12.74
N GLY A 37 29.39 -10.55 -13.19
CA GLY A 37 28.36 -10.92 -14.15
C GLY A 37 26.94 -10.54 -13.71
N LYS A 38 26.58 -10.83 -12.46
CA LYS A 38 25.28 -10.43 -11.87
C LYS A 38 25.09 -8.92 -11.94
N THR A 39 26.14 -8.17 -11.61
CA THR A 39 26.10 -6.69 -11.62
C THR A 39 25.89 -6.16 -13.03
N LEU A 40 26.67 -6.65 -14.00
CA LEU A 40 26.57 -6.25 -15.40
C LEU A 40 25.21 -6.64 -16.01
N PHE A 41 24.72 -7.85 -15.72
CA PHE A 41 23.41 -8.33 -16.15
C PHE A 41 22.30 -7.43 -15.63
N ASN A 42 22.30 -7.11 -14.33
CA ASN A 42 21.29 -6.24 -13.72
C ASN A 42 21.31 -4.81 -14.30
N GLN A 43 22.48 -4.33 -14.73
CA GLN A 43 22.63 -2.99 -15.31
C GLN A 43 22.23 -2.92 -16.79
N GLN A 44 22.55 -3.94 -17.58
CA GLN A 44 22.49 -3.85 -19.05
C GLN A 44 21.50 -4.82 -19.71
N CYS A 45 21.13 -5.92 -19.04
CA CYS A 45 20.36 -7.02 -19.65
C CYS A 45 19.01 -7.27 -18.97
N ALA A 46 18.90 -7.07 -17.66
CA ALA A 46 17.71 -7.40 -16.85
C ALA A 46 16.43 -6.64 -17.24
N ALA A 47 16.57 -5.52 -17.96
CA ALA A 47 15.43 -4.78 -18.51
C ALA A 47 14.68 -5.56 -19.60
N CYS A 48 15.36 -6.43 -20.33
CA CYS A 48 14.79 -7.17 -21.46
C CYS A 48 14.81 -8.70 -21.27
N HIS A 49 15.68 -9.22 -20.40
CA HIS A 49 15.86 -10.65 -20.18
C HIS A 49 15.63 -11.06 -18.72
N LYS A 50 15.03 -12.24 -18.54
CA LYS A 50 14.99 -12.98 -17.27
C LYS A 50 15.80 -14.27 -17.44
N LEU A 51 16.20 -14.87 -16.33
CA LEU A 51 16.95 -16.14 -16.37
C LEU A 51 16.02 -17.30 -16.72
N ASP A 52 14.85 -17.35 -16.10
CA ASP A 52 13.95 -18.49 -16.06
C ASP A 52 12.76 -18.42 -17.03
N LYS A 53 12.38 -17.21 -17.48
CA LYS A 53 11.20 -17.00 -18.33
C LYS A 53 11.40 -16.03 -19.49
N ARG A 54 10.52 -16.14 -20.48
CA ARG A 54 10.47 -15.26 -21.66
C ARG A 54 9.99 -13.86 -21.26
N MET A 55 10.64 -12.82 -21.78
CA MET A 55 10.28 -11.42 -21.59
C MET A 55 10.37 -10.71 -22.96
N THR A 56 10.87 -9.48 -23.05
CA THR A 56 11.20 -8.86 -24.35
C THR A 56 12.19 -9.73 -25.15
N GLY A 57 13.13 -10.41 -24.48
CA GLY A 57 14.04 -11.38 -25.06
C GLY A 57 13.88 -12.80 -24.50
N PRO A 58 14.66 -13.78 -25.01
CA PRO A 58 14.68 -15.16 -24.51
C PRO A 58 15.12 -15.27 -23.05
N ALA A 59 14.72 -16.37 -22.40
CA ALA A 59 15.23 -16.80 -21.11
C ALA A 59 16.71 -17.18 -21.25
N LEU A 60 17.57 -16.61 -20.40
CA LEU A 60 19.02 -16.74 -20.53
C LEU A 60 19.64 -17.82 -19.64
N ALA A 61 18.88 -18.51 -18.79
CA ALA A 61 19.41 -19.61 -17.98
C ALA A 61 20.04 -20.70 -18.86
N GLY A 62 21.31 -20.98 -18.59
CA GLY A 62 22.09 -22.00 -19.29
C GLY A 62 22.29 -21.71 -20.78
N ILE A 63 22.29 -20.44 -21.20
CA ILE A 63 22.47 -20.09 -22.62
C ILE A 63 23.85 -20.48 -23.15
N ALA A 64 24.87 -20.48 -22.28
CA ALA A 64 26.23 -20.88 -22.65
C ALA A 64 26.35 -22.36 -23.03
N ASP A 65 25.42 -23.21 -22.58
CA ASP A 65 25.37 -24.62 -22.97
C ASP A 65 24.62 -24.84 -24.29
N LYS A 66 23.82 -23.87 -24.72
CA LYS A 66 22.94 -23.97 -25.90
C LYS A 66 23.56 -23.41 -27.18
N ARG A 67 24.57 -22.54 -27.07
CA ARG A 67 25.17 -21.83 -28.20
C ARG A 67 26.68 -21.66 -28.00
N ASP A 68 27.40 -21.60 -29.11
CA ASP A 68 28.85 -21.40 -29.11
C ASP A 68 29.23 -20.04 -28.49
N ARG A 69 30.31 -20.03 -27.72
CA ARG A 69 30.78 -18.85 -26.97
C ARG A 69 31.16 -17.70 -27.89
N GLU A 70 31.86 -17.96 -29.00
CA GLU A 70 32.25 -16.91 -29.94
C GLU A 70 31.03 -16.30 -30.63
N TRP A 71 30.01 -17.12 -30.90
CA TRP A 71 28.76 -16.63 -31.46
C TRP A 71 28.02 -15.73 -30.47
N LEU A 72 27.92 -16.14 -29.19
CA LEU A 72 27.30 -15.34 -28.13
C LEU A 72 28.01 -14.00 -27.92
N GLN A 73 29.35 -13.97 -27.99
CA GLN A 73 30.11 -12.72 -27.91
C GLN A 73 29.79 -11.78 -29.08
N LYS A 74 29.73 -12.28 -30.31
CA LYS A 74 29.35 -11.47 -31.49
C LYS A 74 27.90 -10.97 -31.40
N TRP A 75 26.99 -11.81 -30.93
CA TRP A 75 25.58 -11.48 -30.73
C TRP A 75 25.37 -10.39 -29.68
N ILE A 76 25.98 -10.54 -28.50
CA ILE A 76 25.87 -9.58 -27.40
C ILE A 76 26.49 -8.23 -27.79
N ARG A 77 27.61 -8.23 -28.50
CA ARG A 77 28.25 -6.99 -28.99
C ARG A 77 27.37 -6.26 -30.00
N ASN A 78 26.86 -6.97 -31.01
CA ASN A 78 26.07 -6.38 -32.07
C ASN A 78 25.24 -7.42 -32.85
N SER A 79 24.06 -7.75 -32.33
CA SER A 79 23.12 -8.67 -32.99
C SER A 79 22.68 -8.18 -34.37
N ALA A 80 22.53 -6.86 -34.56
CA ALA A 80 22.14 -6.28 -35.85
C ALA A 80 23.17 -6.55 -36.96
N ALA A 81 24.46 -6.61 -36.62
CA ALA A 81 25.51 -6.98 -37.57
C ALA A 81 25.39 -8.45 -38.01
N LEU A 82 25.07 -9.36 -37.08
CA LEU A 82 24.86 -10.78 -37.40
C LEU A 82 23.61 -11.02 -38.25
N ILE A 83 22.51 -10.33 -37.93
CA ILE A 83 21.28 -10.36 -38.73
C ILE A 83 21.57 -9.85 -40.15
N LYS A 84 22.31 -8.74 -40.28
CA LYS A 84 22.68 -8.17 -41.58
C LYS A 84 23.66 -9.04 -42.36
N SER A 85 24.51 -9.82 -41.69
CA SER A 85 25.41 -10.77 -42.35
C SER A 85 24.70 -11.99 -42.93
N GLY A 86 23.40 -12.16 -42.66
CA GLY A 86 22.61 -13.29 -43.17
C GLY A 86 22.75 -14.56 -42.33
N ASP A 87 23.15 -14.45 -41.06
CA ASP A 87 23.21 -15.58 -40.15
C ASP A 87 21.77 -16.10 -39.88
N ALA A 88 21.54 -17.38 -40.21
CA ALA A 88 20.19 -17.96 -40.20
C ALA A 88 19.60 -18.05 -38.78
N ASP A 89 20.44 -18.29 -37.77
CA ASP A 89 20.01 -18.38 -36.37
C ASP A 89 19.68 -17.00 -35.82
N ALA A 90 20.51 -16.01 -36.14
CA ALA A 90 20.28 -14.60 -35.80
C ALA A 90 18.95 -14.08 -36.37
N ILE A 91 18.65 -14.42 -37.63
CA ILE A 91 17.39 -14.04 -38.29
C ILE A 91 16.21 -14.76 -37.65
N ALA A 92 16.31 -16.07 -37.39
CA ALA A 92 15.24 -16.85 -36.77
C ALA A 92 14.85 -16.30 -35.39
N ILE A 93 15.84 -15.98 -34.54
CA ILE A 93 15.61 -15.37 -33.23
C ILE A 93 14.97 -13.99 -33.39
N PHE A 94 15.43 -13.18 -34.35
CA PHE A 94 14.86 -11.86 -34.57
C PHE A 94 13.38 -11.92 -35.02
N GLU A 95 13.01 -12.90 -35.85
CA GLU A 95 11.62 -13.11 -36.26
C GLU A 95 10.74 -13.66 -35.13
N GLU A 96 11.25 -14.60 -34.33
CA GLU A 96 10.54 -15.19 -33.19
C GLU A 96 10.21 -14.17 -32.09
N TYR A 97 11.07 -13.17 -31.92
CA TYR A 97 10.92 -12.12 -30.91
C TYR A 97 10.38 -10.80 -31.50
N ASN A 98 9.43 -10.92 -32.43
CA ASN A 98 8.66 -9.81 -32.98
C ASN A 98 9.50 -8.68 -33.62
N LYS A 99 10.69 -9.02 -34.13
CA LYS A 99 11.62 -8.07 -34.77
C LYS A 99 12.02 -6.92 -33.85
N VAL A 100 11.99 -7.14 -32.53
CA VAL A 100 12.47 -6.17 -31.54
C VAL A 100 14.00 -6.14 -31.60
N PRO A 101 14.63 -4.99 -31.92
CA PRO A 101 16.08 -4.92 -32.01
C PRO A 101 16.70 -4.97 -30.60
N MET A 102 17.70 -5.83 -30.42
CA MET A 102 18.53 -5.80 -29.21
C MET A 102 19.54 -4.65 -29.32
N THR A 103 19.69 -3.86 -28.26
CA THR A 103 20.70 -2.81 -28.18
C THR A 103 22.10 -3.38 -28.38
N ALA A 104 22.95 -2.69 -29.13
CA ALA A 104 24.35 -3.06 -29.30
C ALA A 104 25.16 -2.64 -28.06
N PHE A 105 26.06 -3.51 -27.61
CA PHE A 105 26.93 -3.27 -26.46
C PHE A 105 28.42 -3.28 -26.85
N PRO A 106 28.88 -2.37 -27.73
CA PRO A 106 30.28 -2.33 -28.17
C PRO A 106 31.27 -2.03 -27.03
N GLN A 107 30.79 -1.46 -25.93
CA GLN A 107 31.58 -1.10 -24.75
C GLN A 107 31.94 -2.27 -23.84
N LEU A 108 31.25 -3.42 -23.94
CA LEU A 108 31.55 -4.58 -23.09
C LEU A 108 32.85 -5.25 -23.57
N SER A 109 33.78 -5.56 -22.67
CA SER A 109 34.96 -6.37 -23.03
C SER A 109 34.60 -7.85 -23.18
N ASP A 110 35.47 -8.67 -23.76
CA ASP A 110 35.20 -10.12 -23.89
C ASP A 110 35.03 -10.74 -22.49
N GLN A 111 35.84 -10.29 -21.53
CA GLN A 111 35.72 -10.70 -20.14
C GLN A 111 34.38 -10.28 -19.52
N ASP A 112 33.85 -9.09 -19.81
CA ASP A 112 32.56 -8.66 -19.28
C ASP A 112 31.41 -9.53 -19.81
N ILE A 113 31.49 -9.94 -21.08
CA ILE A 113 30.51 -10.86 -21.68
C ILE A 113 30.64 -12.24 -21.04
N ASP A 114 31.86 -12.71 -20.82
CA ASP A 114 32.12 -14.00 -20.18
C ASP A 114 31.64 -14.03 -18.73
N ASP A 115 31.80 -12.93 -17.99
CA ASP A 115 31.25 -12.75 -16.64
C ASP A 115 29.71 -12.82 -16.66
N ILE A 116 29.04 -12.14 -17.61
CA ILE A 116 27.58 -12.21 -17.79
C ILE A 116 27.13 -13.64 -18.10
N LEU A 117 27.80 -14.33 -19.02
CA LEU A 117 27.47 -15.71 -19.39
C LEU A 117 27.66 -16.68 -18.22
N ALA A 118 28.72 -16.50 -17.42
CA ALA A 118 28.95 -17.25 -16.20
C ALA A 118 27.80 -17.06 -15.20
N TYR A 119 27.30 -15.83 -15.02
CA TYR A 119 26.12 -15.58 -14.18
C TYR A 119 24.85 -16.24 -14.71
N THR A 120 24.61 -16.18 -16.02
CA THR A 120 23.41 -16.81 -16.62
C THR A 120 23.45 -18.34 -16.58
N SER A 121 24.63 -18.95 -16.40
CA SER A 121 24.81 -20.40 -16.32
C SER A 121 24.98 -20.90 -14.89
N ALA A 122 25.09 -20.00 -13.91
CA ALA A 122 25.16 -20.35 -12.50
C ALA A 122 23.81 -20.92 -12.01
N PRO A 123 23.81 -21.92 -11.12
CA PRO A 123 22.59 -22.41 -10.51
C PRO A 123 21.85 -21.27 -9.78
N PRO A 124 20.50 -21.25 -9.81
CA PRO A 124 19.73 -20.15 -9.25
C PRO A 124 20.13 -19.90 -7.79
N PRO A 125 20.41 -18.65 -7.39
CA PRO A 125 20.79 -18.35 -6.03
C PRO A 125 19.66 -18.77 -5.09
N ALA A 126 20.03 -19.39 -3.96
CA ALA A 126 19.09 -19.66 -2.88
C ALA A 126 18.40 -18.35 -2.46
N PRO A 127 17.11 -18.37 -2.08
CA PRO A 127 16.39 -17.18 -1.64
C PRO A 127 17.19 -16.47 -0.54
N GLU A 128 17.56 -15.22 -0.78
CA GLU A 128 18.17 -14.39 0.26
C GLU A 128 17.13 -14.23 1.38
N GLN A 129 17.45 -14.72 2.58
CA GLN A 129 16.60 -14.53 3.74
C GLN A 129 16.46 -13.02 4.02
N PRO A 130 15.26 -12.53 4.34
CA PRO A 130 15.05 -11.14 4.71
C PRO A 130 15.99 -10.78 5.86
N LYS A 131 16.82 -9.75 5.67
CA LYS A 131 17.48 -9.09 6.79
C LYS A 131 16.38 -8.53 7.67
N GLU A 132 16.37 -8.94 8.94
CA GLU A 132 15.40 -8.50 9.94
C GLU A 132 15.22 -6.99 9.87
N ALA A 133 14.02 -6.58 9.45
CA ALA A 133 13.56 -5.22 9.59
C ALA A 133 13.50 -4.92 11.10
N VAL A 134 14.23 -3.91 11.52
CA VAL A 134 14.09 -3.33 12.86
C VAL A 134 12.64 -2.87 13.00
N GLN A 135 11.86 -3.61 13.80
CA GLN A 135 10.50 -3.24 14.15
C GLN A 135 10.52 -1.91 14.89
N VAL A 136 10.18 -0.83 14.20
CA VAL A 136 9.71 0.38 14.86
C VAL A 136 8.23 0.15 15.13
N VAL A 137 7.94 -0.38 16.31
CA VAL A 137 6.56 -0.52 16.79
C VAL A 137 6.01 0.89 16.98
N ALA A 138 5.22 1.37 16.02
CA ALA A 138 4.35 2.52 16.22
C ALA A 138 3.27 2.12 17.22
N SER A 139 3.53 2.44 18.48
CA SER A 139 2.63 2.13 19.58
C SER A 139 1.51 3.18 19.60
N ASP A 140 0.32 2.81 19.13
CA ASP A 140 -0.88 3.64 19.25
C ASP A 140 -1.47 3.54 20.68
N THR A 141 -0.62 3.84 21.67
CA THR A 141 -0.83 3.62 23.11
C THR A 141 -1.60 4.78 23.76
N LYS A 142 -1.91 5.86 23.02
CA LYS A 142 -2.44 7.10 23.61
C LYS A 142 -3.94 7.04 23.94
N SER A 143 -4.72 6.29 23.17
CA SER A 143 -6.18 6.16 23.39
C SER A 143 -6.49 5.23 24.57
N ASP A 144 -5.79 4.09 24.66
CA ASP A 144 -5.97 3.09 25.72
C ASP A 144 -5.50 3.61 27.08
N VAL A 145 -4.35 4.30 27.14
CA VAL A 145 -3.84 4.87 28.40
C VAL A 145 -4.76 5.96 28.94
N THR A 146 -5.37 6.78 28.07
CA THR A 146 -6.30 7.83 28.51
C THR A 146 -7.57 7.23 29.10
N PHE A 147 -8.12 6.18 28.48
CA PHE A 147 -9.28 5.46 28.99
C PHE A 147 -8.99 4.75 30.31
N GLN A 148 -7.82 4.11 30.45
CA GLN A 148 -7.39 3.44 31.68
C GLN A 148 -7.15 4.41 32.85
N ILE A 149 -6.56 5.58 32.59
CA ILE A 149 -6.36 6.63 33.61
C ILE A 149 -7.71 7.18 34.09
N MET A 150 -8.65 7.43 33.17
CA MET A 150 -10.01 7.86 33.53
C MET A 150 -10.72 6.81 34.38
N LEU A 151 -10.64 5.54 34.00
CA LEU A 151 -11.26 4.43 34.75
C LEU A 151 -10.65 4.28 36.16
N ALA A 152 -9.32 4.36 36.27
CA ALA A 152 -8.62 4.35 37.56
C ALA A 152 -9.05 5.55 38.44
N GLY A 153 -9.19 6.73 37.86
CA GLY A 153 -9.72 7.92 38.54
C GLY A 153 -11.14 7.71 39.08
N PHE A 154 -12.04 7.14 38.28
CA PHE A 154 -13.41 6.83 38.74
C PHE A 154 -13.42 5.78 39.86
N LEU A 155 -12.55 4.77 39.79
CA LEU A 155 -12.40 3.76 40.85
C LEU A 155 -11.96 4.39 42.18
N VAL A 156 -10.99 5.30 42.16
CA VAL A 156 -10.53 6.01 43.37
C VAL A 156 -11.67 6.84 43.96
N VAL A 157 -12.40 7.60 43.14
CA VAL A 157 -13.56 8.38 43.61
C VAL A 157 -14.62 7.47 44.22
N PHE A 158 -14.89 6.32 43.60
CA PHE A 158 -15.86 5.35 44.11
C PHE A 158 -15.44 4.75 45.46
N VAL A 159 -14.15 4.40 45.61
CA VAL A 159 -13.59 3.93 46.90
C VAL A 159 -13.67 5.02 47.96
N VAL A 160 -13.34 6.27 47.63
CA VAL A 160 -13.48 7.40 48.54
C VAL A 160 -14.93 7.58 48.99
N LEU A 161 -15.91 7.52 48.07
CA LEU A 161 -17.33 7.62 48.41
C LEU A 161 -17.78 6.48 49.34
N ILE A 162 -17.33 5.25 49.10
CA ILE A 162 -17.61 4.11 49.99
C ILE A 162 -17.03 4.36 51.38
N VAL A 163 -15.76 4.78 51.47
CA VAL A 163 -15.10 5.09 52.76
C VAL A 163 -15.84 6.22 53.47
N LEU A 164 -16.29 7.25 52.76
CA LEU A 164 -17.04 8.38 53.31
C LEU A 164 -18.41 7.93 53.84
N LEU A 165 -19.14 7.09 53.08
CA LEU A 165 -20.42 6.51 53.51
C LEU A 165 -20.27 5.58 54.72
N VAL A 166 -19.23 4.74 54.73
CA VAL A 166 -18.93 3.86 55.86
C VAL A 166 -18.53 4.68 57.08
N SER A 167 -17.70 5.71 56.91
CA SER A 167 -17.29 6.64 57.97
C SER A 167 -18.50 7.35 58.56
N LEU A 168 -19.34 8.00 57.73
CA LEU A 168 -20.59 8.63 58.15
C LEU A 168 -21.49 7.66 58.91
N ASN A 169 -21.70 6.45 58.39
CA ASN A 169 -22.54 5.45 59.05
C ASN A 169 -21.95 5.02 60.41
N ARG A 170 -20.63 4.90 60.53
CA ARG A 170 -19.96 4.63 61.81
C ARG A 170 -20.13 5.79 62.79
N THR A 171 -19.94 7.03 62.34
CA THR A 171 -20.10 8.23 63.18
C THR A 171 -21.53 8.39 63.66
N LEU A 172 -22.52 8.16 62.78
CA LEU A 172 -23.94 8.19 63.12
C LEU A 172 -24.29 7.12 64.17
N LYS A 173 -23.74 5.91 64.07
CA LYS A 173 -23.94 4.85 65.08
C LYS A 173 -23.33 5.22 66.44
N MET A 174 -22.10 5.73 66.45
CA MET A 174 -21.45 6.16 67.70
C MET A 174 -22.23 7.30 68.38
N ILE A 175 -22.73 8.28 67.61
CA ILE A 175 -23.56 9.37 68.13
C ILE A 175 -24.91 8.84 68.63
N ALA A 176 -25.52 7.88 67.95
CA ALA A 176 -26.78 7.27 68.37
C ALA A 176 -26.63 6.51 69.71
N GLU A 177 -25.57 5.73 69.87
CA GLU A 177 -25.25 5.02 71.12
C GLU A 177 -24.97 6.00 72.27
N ALA A 178 -24.21 7.08 72.01
CA ALA A 178 -23.91 8.11 73.01
C ALA A 178 -25.15 8.90 73.48
N ASN A 179 -26.18 9.00 72.64
CA ASN A 179 -27.45 9.64 72.98
C ASN A 179 -28.50 8.66 73.54
N GLY A 180 -28.11 7.42 73.90
CA GLY A 180 -29.00 6.45 74.54
C GLY A 180 -30.04 5.82 73.62
N VAL A 181 -29.85 5.88 72.30
CA VAL A 181 -30.75 5.27 71.31
C VAL A 181 -30.43 3.78 71.18
N ASN A 182 -31.41 2.90 71.47
CA ASN A 182 -31.26 1.45 71.33
C ASN A 182 -31.28 1.05 69.83
N LEU A 183 -30.11 0.78 69.26
CA LEU A 183 -29.92 0.37 67.87
C LEU A 183 -30.52 -1.01 67.54
N GLU A 184 -30.58 -1.92 68.50
CA GLU A 184 -31.18 -3.26 68.35
C GLU A 184 -32.69 -3.20 68.11
N ALA A 185 -33.38 -2.21 68.70
CA ALA A 185 -34.80 -1.96 68.49
C ALA A 185 -35.11 -1.45 67.06
N LEU A 186 -34.20 -0.67 66.46
CA LEU A 186 -34.31 -0.20 65.07
C LEU A 186 -34.05 -1.32 64.05
N GLN A 187 -33.17 -2.28 64.39
CA GLN A 187 -32.74 -3.37 63.52
C GLN A 187 -33.80 -4.48 63.33
N LYS A 188 -34.80 -4.54 64.24
CA LYS A 188 -35.98 -5.44 64.14
C LYS A 188 -37.01 -4.99 63.10
N THR A 189 -36.85 -3.81 62.50
CA THR A 189 -37.67 -3.43 61.36
C THR A 189 -37.17 -4.16 60.12
N ASN A 190 -38.07 -4.94 59.50
CA ASN A 190 -37.82 -5.74 58.30
C ASN A 190 -36.89 -5.03 57.32
N LYS A 191 -35.69 -5.57 57.08
CA LYS A 191 -34.86 -5.16 55.93
C LYS A 191 -35.66 -5.47 54.68
N LEU A 192 -36.35 -4.48 54.14
CA LEU A 192 -37.09 -4.63 52.90
C LEU A 192 -36.10 -5.06 51.81
N PRO A 193 -36.45 -6.05 50.97
CA PRO A 193 -35.67 -6.36 49.78
C PRO A 193 -35.41 -5.10 48.96
N ILE A 194 -34.22 -4.97 48.36
CA ILE A 194 -33.78 -3.76 47.64
C ILE A 194 -34.81 -3.31 46.59
N TRP A 195 -35.45 -4.24 45.87
CA TRP A 195 -36.50 -3.90 44.90
C TRP A 195 -37.75 -3.30 45.56
N LYS A 196 -38.15 -3.77 46.75
CA LYS A 196 -39.29 -3.20 47.49
C LYS A 196 -38.95 -1.82 48.01
N ALA A 197 -37.73 -1.62 48.52
CA ALA A 197 -37.24 -0.32 48.94
C ALA A 197 -37.16 0.67 47.76
N PHE A 198 -36.78 0.19 46.58
CA PHE A 198 -36.76 0.96 45.35
C PHE A 198 -38.18 1.37 44.90
N VAL A 199 -39.11 0.41 44.81
CA VAL A 199 -40.50 0.67 44.37
C VAL A 199 -41.26 1.56 45.35
N GLN A 200 -40.99 1.46 46.65
CA GLN A 200 -41.59 2.33 47.66
C GLN A 200 -41.04 3.77 47.61
N ASN A 201 -39.83 3.97 47.08
CA ASN A 201 -39.23 5.29 46.94
C ASN A 201 -39.66 5.92 45.60
N GLN A 202 -40.74 6.71 45.62
CA GLN A 202 -41.26 7.40 44.44
C GLN A 202 -40.20 8.22 43.69
N PHE A 203 -39.25 8.85 44.40
CA PHE A 203 -38.18 9.62 43.76
C PHE A 203 -37.26 8.72 42.93
N LEU A 204 -36.86 7.56 43.44
CA LEU A 204 -36.00 6.61 42.71
C LEU A 204 -36.73 5.99 41.52
N VAL A 205 -38.01 5.64 41.68
CA VAL A 205 -38.84 5.13 40.56
C VAL A 205 -38.96 6.19 39.46
N ILE A 206 -39.36 7.41 39.80
CA ILE A 206 -39.52 8.51 38.82
C ILE A 206 -38.18 8.82 38.14
N SER A 207 -37.10 8.93 38.91
CA SER A 207 -35.76 9.21 38.35
C SER A 207 -35.29 8.11 37.40
N SER A 208 -35.56 6.84 37.74
CA SER A 208 -35.20 5.71 36.89
C SER A 208 -36.05 5.63 35.63
N VAL A 209 -37.34 5.96 35.72
CA VAL A 209 -38.21 6.06 34.53
C VAL A 209 -37.74 7.18 33.61
N ILE A 210 -37.45 8.38 34.14
CA ILE A 210 -36.89 9.48 33.35
C ILE A 210 -35.56 9.07 32.70
N PHE A 211 -34.67 8.44 33.46
CA PHE A 211 -33.41 7.93 32.93
C PHE A 211 -33.62 6.93 31.79
N LEU A 212 -34.50 5.94 31.96
CA LEU A 212 -34.80 4.95 30.93
C LEU A 212 -35.45 5.58 29.70
N LEU A 213 -36.33 6.58 29.87
CA LEU A 213 -36.92 7.33 28.76
C LEU A 213 -35.84 8.10 27.99
N LEU A 214 -34.96 8.84 28.68
CA LEU A 214 -33.86 9.57 28.03
C LEU A 214 -32.86 8.63 27.35
N ALA A 215 -32.52 7.51 28.00
CA ALA A 215 -31.65 6.49 27.41
C ALA A 215 -32.30 5.89 26.16
N SER A 216 -33.59 5.55 26.22
CA SER A 216 -34.31 5.02 25.05
C SER A 216 -34.35 6.04 23.92
N ALA A 217 -34.63 7.31 24.20
CA ALA A 217 -34.62 8.38 23.21
C ALA A 217 -33.23 8.55 22.59
N TYR A 218 -32.16 8.50 23.41
CA TYR A 218 -30.78 8.57 22.95
C TYR A 218 -30.42 7.42 22.00
N PHE A 219 -30.71 6.17 22.37
CA PHE A 219 -30.40 5.01 21.54
C PHE A 219 -31.24 4.95 20.27
N VAL A 220 -32.53 5.27 20.35
CA VAL A 220 -33.41 5.34 19.17
C VAL A 220 -32.95 6.43 18.22
N TYR A 221 -32.70 7.64 18.74
CA TYR A 221 -32.18 8.75 17.93
C TYR A 221 -30.83 8.39 17.31
N GLY A 222 -29.90 7.83 18.10
CA GLY A 222 -28.60 7.39 17.63
C GLY A 222 -28.70 6.37 16.50
N TYR A 223 -29.56 5.36 16.62
CA TYR A 223 -29.81 4.38 15.57
C TYR A 223 -30.37 5.02 14.30
N LEU A 224 -31.40 5.88 14.43
CA LEU A 224 -32.02 6.55 13.28
C LEU A 224 -31.04 7.47 12.53
N MET A 225 -30.13 8.13 13.24
CA MET A 225 -29.09 8.99 12.64
C MET A 225 -27.97 8.23 11.93
N GLN A 226 -27.90 6.90 12.08
CA GLN A 226 -26.92 6.04 11.41
C GLN A 226 -27.52 5.28 10.21
N ILE A 227 -28.80 5.49 9.91
CA ILE A 227 -29.42 4.88 8.72
C ILE A 227 -28.75 5.45 7.46
N ASP A 228 -28.33 4.57 6.56
CA ASP A 228 -27.68 4.89 5.29
C ASP A 228 -26.32 5.63 5.42
N VAL A 229 -25.66 5.49 6.56
CA VAL A 229 -24.27 5.93 6.76
C VAL A 229 -23.33 4.76 6.51
N ASN A 230 -22.71 4.71 5.33
CA ASN A 230 -21.90 3.58 4.86
C ASN A 230 -20.40 3.71 5.17
N GLN A 231 -20.03 4.38 6.27
CA GLN A 231 -18.63 4.48 6.68
C GLN A 231 -18.04 3.10 7.00
N GLY A 232 -16.82 2.86 6.56
CA GLY A 232 -16.14 1.56 6.71
C GLY A 232 -16.68 0.46 5.79
N TYR A 233 -17.56 0.79 4.83
CA TYR A 233 -18.01 -0.20 3.85
C TYR A 233 -16.83 -0.68 3.00
N GLU A 234 -16.55 -1.97 3.05
CA GLU A 234 -15.39 -2.63 2.45
C GLU A 234 -15.82 -3.92 1.75
N PRO A 235 -16.28 -3.84 0.49
CA PRO A 235 -16.70 -5.01 -0.26
C PRO A 235 -15.51 -5.79 -0.84
N ILE A 236 -15.66 -7.11 -0.90
CA ILE A 236 -14.69 -7.98 -1.59
C ILE A 236 -14.74 -7.68 -3.10
N GLN A 237 -13.58 -7.37 -3.68
CA GLN A 237 -13.43 -7.08 -5.11
C GLN A 237 -13.14 -8.36 -5.91
N PRO A 238 -13.45 -8.40 -7.22
CA PRO A 238 -13.15 -9.58 -8.06
C PRO A 238 -11.66 -9.88 -8.20
N ILE A 239 -10.84 -8.82 -8.20
CA ILE A 239 -9.38 -8.86 -8.16
C ILE A 239 -8.99 -8.12 -6.90
N HIS A 240 -8.11 -8.72 -6.09
CA HIS A 240 -7.56 -8.09 -4.89
C HIS A 240 -6.55 -7.02 -5.31
N TYR A 241 -7.04 -5.81 -5.52
CA TYR A 241 -6.24 -4.65 -5.90
C TYR A 241 -5.84 -3.84 -4.67
N SER A 242 -4.53 -3.74 -4.43
CA SER A 242 -3.96 -2.97 -3.32
C SER A 242 -3.61 -1.54 -3.74
N HIS A 243 -4.27 -0.54 -3.15
CA HIS A 243 -3.84 0.86 -3.31
C HIS A 243 -2.55 1.13 -2.54
N LYS A 244 -2.33 0.43 -1.42
CA LYS A 244 -1.10 0.50 -0.63
C LYS A 244 0.14 0.21 -1.47
N ILE A 245 0.14 -0.86 -2.26
CA ILE A 245 1.29 -1.20 -3.12
C ILE A 245 1.49 -0.15 -4.23
N HIS A 246 0.42 0.30 -4.88
CA HIS A 246 0.54 1.18 -6.04
C HIS A 246 0.80 2.64 -5.67
N ALA A 247 -0.02 3.21 -4.79
CA ALA A 247 0.07 4.61 -4.39
C ALA A 247 0.98 4.83 -3.17
N GLY A 248 1.07 3.86 -2.27
CA GLY A 248 1.97 3.89 -1.10
C GLY A 248 3.39 3.49 -1.49
N ASP A 249 3.66 2.20 -1.69
CA ASP A 249 5.03 1.71 -1.85
C ASP A 249 5.69 2.24 -3.13
N ASN A 250 4.95 2.20 -4.25
CA ASN A 250 5.45 2.64 -5.55
C ASN A 250 5.23 4.14 -5.84
N GLN A 251 4.53 4.86 -4.95
CA GLN A 251 4.32 6.31 -5.04
C GLN A 251 3.70 6.76 -6.39
N ILE A 252 2.83 5.94 -6.99
CA ILE A 252 2.13 6.29 -8.23
C ILE A 252 1.09 7.39 -7.95
N ASP A 253 1.15 8.50 -8.69
CA ASP A 253 0.20 9.61 -8.56
C ASP A 253 -1.26 9.14 -8.76
N CYS A 254 -2.15 9.55 -7.86
CA CYS A 254 -3.56 9.15 -7.88
C CYS A 254 -4.24 9.42 -9.24
N LYS A 255 -3.87 10.53 -9.88
CA LYS A 255 -4.48 10.98 -11.14
C LYS A 255 -3.83 10.32 -12.37
N PHE A 256 -2.84 9.44 -12.20
CA PHE A 256 -2.34 8.59 -13.27
C PHE A 256 -3.43 7.58 -13.69
N CYS A 257 -3.96 6.84 -12.71
CA CYS A 257 -5.06 5.89 -12.92
C CYS A 257 -6.42 6.61 -13.01
N HIS A 258 -6.71 7.52 -12.07
CA HIS A 258 -7.97 8.26 -12.02
C HIS A 258 -7.89 9.59 -12.79
N SER A 259 -7.44 9.52 -14.05
CA SER A 259 -7.14 10.69 -14.88
C SER A 259 -8.35 11.61 -15.15
N SER A 260 -9.56 11.03 -15.21
CA SER A 260 -10.77 11.80 -15.47
C SER A 260 -11.17 12.72 -14.32
N ALA A 261 -10.60 12.53 -13.11
CA ALA A 261 -10.84 13.42 -11.97
C ALA A 261 -10.47 14.88 -12.26
N ARG A 262 -9.55 15.12 -13.20
CA ARG A 262 -9.08 16.46 -13.58
C ARG A 262 -10.06 17.22 -14.47
N VAL A 263 -10.90 16.52 -15.23
CA VAL A 263 -11.67 17.10 -16.35
C VAL A 263 -13.15 16.76 -16.36
N SER A 264 -13.54 15.66 -15.72
CA SER A 264 -14.90 15.13 -15.73
C SER A 264 -15.55 15.22 -14.36
N LYS A 265 -16.88 15.14 -14.35
CA LYS A 265 -17.66 15.00 -13.12
C LYS A 265 -17.40 13.67 -12.41
N THR A 266 -17.04 12.63 -13.16
CA THR A 266 -16.70 11.30 -12.65
C THR A 266 -15.20 11.05 -12.78
N ALA A 267 -14.51 10.74 -11.67
CA ALA A 267 -13.11 10.33 -11.70
C ALA A 267 -12.88 9.02 -12.50
N GLY A 268 -13.88 8.14 -12.52
CA GLY A 268 -13.88 6.88 -13.27
C GLY A 268 -12.99 5.81 -12.63
N ILE A 269 -13.32 4.55 -12.90
CA ILE A 269 -12.42 3.42 -12.65
C ILE A 269 -11.53 3.28 -13.89
N PRO A 270 -10.20 3.13 -13.75
CA PRO A 270 -9.31 2.98 -14.90
C PRO A 270 -9.72 1.79 -15.77
N SER A 271 -9.63 1.95 -17.08
CA SER A 271 -9.72 0.82 -18.01
C SER A 271 -8.54 -0.13 -17.82
N LEU A 272 -8.73 -1.42 -18.11
CA LEU A 272 -7.67 -2.42 -17.94
C LEU A 272 -6.41 -2.15 -18.79
N ASN A 273 -6.51 -1.33 -19.85
CA ASN A 273 -5.34 -0.90 -20.63
C ASN A 273 -4.33 -0.14 -19.76
N VAL A 274 -4.78 0.65 -18.78
CA VAL A 274 -3.89 1.37 -17.85
C VAL A 274 -3.10 0.37 -17.01
N CYS A 275 -3.72 -0.74 -16.60
CA CYS A 275 -3.05 -1.81 -15.88
C CYS A 275 -1.98 -2.47 -16.77
N MET A 276 -2.31 -2.77 -18.03
CA MET A 276 -1.41 -3.47 -18.95
C MET A 276 -0.18 -2.64 -19.35
N ASN A 277 -0.25 -1.31 -19.32
CA ASN A 277 0.92 -0.44 -19.58
C ASN A 277 2.16 -0.80 -18.73
N CYS A 278 1.95 -1.32 -17.52
CA CYS A 278 3.02 -1.81 -16.65
C CYS A 278 3.01 -3.35 -16.55
N HIS A 279 1.83 -3.97 -16.47
CA HIS A 279 1.72 -5.41 -16.26
C HIS A 279 2.05 -6.27 -17.50
N GLU A 280 2.32 -5.69 -18.67
CA GLU A 280 2.92 -6.44 -19.79
C GLU A 280 4.36 -6.92 -19.52
N THR A 281 5.07 -6.27 -18.60
CA THR A 281 6.45 -6.63 -18.20
C THR A 281 6.52 -7.10 -16.75
N ILE A 282 5.57 -6.68 -15.91
CA ILE A 282 5.47 -7.08 -14.49
C ILE A 282 4.47 -8.24 -14.37
N SER A 283 5.00 -9.47 -14.46
CA SER A 283 4.19 -10.70 -14.38
C SER A 283 4.19 -11.40 -13.02
N GLU A 284 5.03 -10.96 -12.10
CA GLU A 284 5.14 -11.51 -10.75
C GLU A 284 5.26 -10.40 -9.72
N TYR A 285 4.78 -10.68 -8.51
CA TYR A 285 5.01 -9.79 -7.38
C TYR A 285 6.42 -9.98 -6.82
N ASN A 286 7.14 -8.88 -6.60
CA ASN A 286 8.51 -8.87 -6.05
C ASN A 286 8.65 -7.89 -4.87
N GLY A 287 7.54 -7.48 -4.25
CA GLY A 287 7.52 -6.59 -3.09
C GLY A 287 7.52 -7.34 -1.76
N GLU A 288 7.23 -6.63 -0.67
CA GLU A 288 7.15 -7.21 0.68
C GLU A 288 5.91 -8.09 0.85
N GLU A 289 6.11 -9.29 1.38
CA GLU A 289 5.00 -10.20 1.70
C GLU A 289 4.38 -9.85 3.06
N ASP A 290 3.05 -9.87 3.13
CA ASP A 290 2.33 -9.73 4.38
C ASP A 290 1.78 -11.09 4.82
N LEU A 291 2.66 -11.85 5.46
CA LEU A 291 2.35 -13.20 5.95
C LEU A 291 1.28 -13.19 7.05
N ALA A 292 1.12 -12.09 7.79
CA ALA A 292 0.13 -11.98 8.86
C ALA A 292 -1.31 -11.97 8.31
N ASN A 293 -1.50 -11.31 7.17
CA ASN A 293 -2.80 -11.26 6.48
C ASN A 293 -2.94 -12.31 5.36
N GLY A 294 -1.94 -13.19 5.20
CA GLY A 294 -1.97 -14.28 4.22
C GLY A 294 -1.62 -13.85 2.78
N TYR A 295 -1.05 -12.67 2.60
CA TYR A 295 -0.66 -12.14 1.30
C TYR A 295 0.78 -12.53 0.97
N THR A 296 0.92 -13.63 0.24
CA THR A 296 2.22 -14.12 -0.26
C THR A 296 2.48 -13.62 -1.69
N LYS A 297 3.72 -13.78 -2.14
CA LYS A 297 4.10 -13.57 -3.54
C LYS A 297 3.24 -14.38 -4.50
N GLU A 298 2.93 -15.63 -4.17
CA GLU A 298 2.08 -16.50 -4.99
C GLU A 298 0.65 -15.96 -5.06
N PHE A 299 0.12 -15.43 -3.95
CA PHE A 299 -1.20 -14.81 -3.91
C PHE A 299 -1.28 -13.63 -4.87
N TYR A 300 -0.42 -12.61 -4.72
CA TYR A 300 -0.43 -11.43 -5.58
C TYR A 300 -0.13 -11.77 -7.05
N THR A 301 0.80 -12.69 -7.30
CA THR A 301 1.07 -13.18 -8.66
C THR A 301 -0.16 -13.88 -9.25
N GLY A 302 -0.95 -14.59 -8.44
CA GLY A 302 -2.24 -15.15 -8.82
C GLY A 302 -3.28 -14.08 -9.20
N GLU A 303 -3.31 -12.95 -8.49
CA GLU A 303 -4.19 -11.83 -8.79
C GLU A 303 -3.82 -11.12 -10.11
N ILE A 304 -2.52 -10.97 -10.41
CA ILE A 304 -2.05 -10.47 -11.71
C ILE A 304 -2.51 -11.39 -12.85
N LYS A 305 -2.52 -12.71 -12.65
CA LYS A 305 -3.04 -13.65 -13.66
C LYS A 305 -4.55 -13.48 -13.92
N LYS A 306 -5.34 -13.04 -12.93
CA LYS A 306 -6.76 -12.70 -13.16
C LYS A 306 -6.90 -11.48 -14.08
N LEU A 307 -6.02 -10.48 -13.95
CA LEU A 307 -5.96 -9.35 -14.87
C LEU A 307 -5.66 -9.83 -16.30
N TYR A 308 -4.65 -10.69 -16.48
CA TYR A 308 -4.32 -11.25 -17.81
C TYR A 308 -5.48 -12.00 -18.43
N LYS A 309 -6.20 -12.79 -17.64
CA LYS A 309 -7.43 -13.45 -18.11
C LYS A 309 -8.48 -12.43 -18.57
N ALA A 310 -8.68 -11.35 -17.81
CA ALA A 310 -9.67 -10.32 -18.14
C ALA A 310 -9.34 -9.57 -19.43
N VAL A 311 -8.05 -9.25 -19.67
CA VAL A 311 -7.62 -8.58 -20.91
C VAL A 311 -7.32 -9.53 -22.07
N GLY A 312 -7.30 -10.84 -21.82
CA GLY A 312 -6.93 -11.85 -22.79
C GLY A 312 -5.45 -11.86 -23.14
N TRP A 313 -4.55 -11.58 -22.19
CA TRP A 313 -3.10 -11.57 -22.39
C TRP A 313 -2.50 -12.99 -22.24
N ASP A 314 -1.73 -13.42 -23.23
CA ASP A 314 -0.95 -14.66 -23.19
C ASP A 314 0.49 -14.32 -22.76
N GLU A 315 0.89 -14.76 -21.57
CA GLU A 315 2.22 -14.48 -21.00
C GLU A 315 3.35 -15.17 -21.78
N GLU A 316 3.12 -16.37 -22.32
CA GLU A 316 4.14 -17.15 -23.03
C GLU A 316 4.41 -16.60 -24.42
N LYS A 317 3.35 -16.13 -25.11
CA LYS A 317 3.46 -15.55 -26.45
C LYS A 317 3.66 -14.04 -26.43
N ARG A 318 3.36 -13.38 -25.30
CA ARG A 318 3.34 -11.92 -25.14
C ARG A 318 2.42 -11.25 -26.16
N GLU A 319 1.26 -11.85 -26.38
CA GLU A 319 0.28 -11.39 -27.36
C GLU A 319 -1.13 -11.39 -26.76
N TYR A 320 -1.97 -10.48 -27.25
CA TYR A 320 -3.39 -10.47 -26.91
C TYR A 320 -4.13 -11.53 -27.72
N THR A 321 -4.82 -12.43 -27.03
CA THR A 321 -5.62 -13.51 -27.61
C THR A 321 -6.92 -13.02 -28.29
N GLY A 322 -7.31 -11.77 -28.06
CA GLY A 322 -8.57 -11.18 -28.53
C GLY A 322 -9.81 -11.60 -27.74
N LYS A 323 -9.67 -12.46 -26.71
CA LYS A 323 -10.76 -12.87 -25.82
C LYS A 323 -10.73 -12.05 -24.53
N THR A 324 -11.65 -11.12 -24.37
CA THR A 324 -11.69 -10.22 -23.21
C THR A 324 -12.94 -10.46 -22.36
N GLU A 325 -12.79 -10.30 -21.05
CA GLU A 325 -13.89 -10.34 -20.06
C GLU A 325 -13.80 -9.10 -19.16
N PRO A 326 -14.86 -8.27 -19.07
CA PRO A 326 -14.81 -7.07 -18.24
C PRO A 326 -14.79 -7.42 -16.76
N VAL A 327 -13.91 -6.75 -15.99
CA VAL A 327 -13.88 -6.86 -14.53
C VAL A 327 -15.06 -6.11 -13.93
N ARG A 328 -15.90 -6.82 -13.19
CA ARG A 328 -17.10 -6.27 -12.55
C ARG A 328 -16.78 -5.71 -11.16
N TRP A 329 -16.10 -4.57 -11.13
CA TRP A 329 -15.75 -3.87 -9.90
C TRP A 329 -16.98 -3.54 -9.05
N VAL A 330 -16.85 -3.69 -7.73
CA VAL A 330 -17.89 -3.28 -6.77
C VAL A 330 -17.59 -1.85 -6.34
N ARG A 331 -18.51 -0.93 -6.64
CA ARG A 331 -18.36 0.47 -6.31
C ARG A 331 -18.51 0.68 -4.79
N VAL A 332 -17.49 1.25 -4.15
CA VAL A 332 -17.48 1.56 -2.71
C VAL A 332 -18.25 2.85 -2.42
N HIS A 333 -17.85 3.95 -3.07
CA HIS A 333 -18.44 5.27 -2.84
C HIS A 333 -19.63 5.48 -3.78
N ASN A 334 -20.83 5.60 -3.21
CA ASN A 334 -22.04 5.90 -3.96
C ASN A 334 -22.76 7.13 -3.39
N LEU A 335 -23.35 7.90 -4.28
CA LEU A 335 -24.26 9.00 -3.96
C LEU A 335 -25.56 8.76 -4.73
N PRO A 336 -26.72 9.14 -4.17
CA PRO A 336 -27.97 9.08 -4.91
C PRO A 336 -27.90 9.84 -6.23
N ASP A 337 -28.67 9.41 -7.23
CA ASP A 337 -28.67 9.98 -8.58
C ASP A 337 -29.21 11.41 -8.66
N PHE A 338 -30.08 11.79 -7.72
CA PHE A 338 -30.53 13.16 -7.51
C PHE A 338 -29.47 14.06 -6.87
N ALA A 339 -28.26 13.57 -6.59
CA ALA A 339 -27.14 14.38 -6.14
C ALA A 339 -26.12 14.54 -7.28
N TYR A 340 -25.90 15.78 -7.71
CA TYR A 340 -24.89 16.15 -8.68
C TYR A 340 -23.57 16.49 -7.98
N PHE A 341 -22.58 15.61 -8.17
CA PHE A 341 -21.21 15.83 -7.74
C PHE A 341 -20.26 15.87 -8.93
N ASN A 342 -19.32 16.81 -8.93
CA ASN A 342 -18.36 16.98 -10.02
C ASN A 342 -16.91 16.99 -9.48
N HIS A 343 -16.15 15.93 -9.78
CA HIS A 343 -14.76 15.79 -9.36
C HIS A 343 -13.86 16.93 -9.86
N SER A 344 -13.97 17.35 -11.13
CA SER A 344 -13.06 18.36 -11.70
C SER A 344 -13.17 19.72 -11.03
N GLN A 345 -14.35 20.09 -10.52
CA GLN A 345 -14.51 21.33 -9.74
C GLN A 345 -13.75 21.27 -8.41
N HIS A 346 -13.80 20.14 -7.71
CA HIS A 346 -13.14 19.99 -6.42
C HIS A 346 -11.62 19.79 -6.58
N VAL A 347 -11.21 18.98 -7.56
CA VAL A 347 -9.80 18.62 -7.76
C VAL A 347 -9.02 19.71 -8.51
N THR A 348 -9.55 20.23 -9.62
CA THR A 348 -8.80 21.16 -10.48
C THR A 348 -9.01 22.62 -10.07
N VAL A 349 -10.26 23.01 -9.78
CA VAL A 349 -10.57 24.42 -9.46
C VAL A 349 -10.28 24.71 -7.98
N ALA A 350 -10.88 23.95 -7.06
CA ALA A 350 -10.64 24.15 -5.64
C ALA A 350 -9.27 23.60 -5.19
N GLY A 351 -8.76 22.55 -5.81
CA GLY A 351 -7.48 21.93 -5.44
C GLY A 351 -7.53 21.20 -4.10
N VAL A 352 -8.69 20.62 -3.78
CA VAL A 352 -8.91 19.75 -2.62
C VAL A 352 -8.06 18.49 -2.77
N GLN A 353 -7.37 18.08 -1.70
CA GLN A 353 -6.58 16.85 -1.71
C GLN A 353 -7.49 15.62 -1.69
N CYS A 354 -7.07 14.54 -2.36
CA CYS A 354 -7.87 13.32 -2.47
C CYS A 354 -8.16 12.72 -1.08
N GLN A 355 -7.16 12.79 -0.19
CA GLN A 355 -7.19 12.24 1.16
C GLN A 355 -8.20 12.94 2.08
N GLU A 356 -8.53 14.21 1.82
CA GLU A 356 -9.53 14.93 2.62
C GLU A 356 -10.93 14.32 2.46
N CYS A 357 -11.21 13.67 1.32
CA CYS A 357 -12.50 13.04 1.04
C CYS A 357 -12.45 11.51 1.15
N HIS A 358 -11.36 10.88 0.67
CA HIS A 358 -11.26 9.43 0.59
C HIS A 358 -10.40 8.80 1.69
N GLY A 359 -9.80 9.59 2.58
CA GLY A 359 -8.86 9.12 3.60
C GLY A 359 -7.47 8.79 3.03
N PRO A 360 -6.56 8.24 3.85
CA PRO A 360 -5.20 7.86 3.41
C PRO A 360 -5.23 6.61 2.54
N VAL A 361 -5.68 6.74 1.29
CA VAL A 361 -5.84 5.62 0.33
C VAL A 361 -4.51 4.92 0.04
N GLU A 362 -3.40 5.64 0.12
CA GLU A 362 -2.04 5.11 0.02
C GLU A 362 -1.66 4.12 1.12
N GLU A 363 -2.43 4.03 2.21
CA GLU A 363 -2.22 3.04 3.28
C GLU A 363 -3.24 1.88 3.19
N MET A 364 -4.20 1.95 2.26
CA MET A 364 -5.30 1.01 2.16
C MET A 364 -4.95 -0.21 1.30
N GLU A 365 -4.86 -1.37 1.95
CA GLU A 365 -4.74 -2.66 1.27
C GLU A 365 -6.03 -3.01 0.52
N ILE A 366 -7.18 -2.81 1.16
CA ILE A 366 -8.49 -2.89 0.54
C ILE A 366 -9.18 -1.54 0.72
N LEU A 367 -9.78 -1.04 -0.36
CA LEU A 367 -10.46 0.23 -0.34
C LEU A 367 -11.75 0.14 0.49
N HIS A 368 -11.86 1.03 1.48
CA HIS A 368 -13.09 1.21 2.26
C HIS A 368 -13.56 2.67 2.20
N GLN A 369 -14.83 2.90 2.53
CA GLN A 369 -15.38 4.25 2.58
C GLN A 369 -14.95 4.98 3.87
N HIS A 370 -14.06 5.96 3.75
CA HIS A 370 -13.58 6.75 4.90
C HIS A 370 -14.61 7.81 5.37
N ALA A 371 -14.99 8.71 4.47
CA ALA A 371 -15.95 9.78 4.77
C ALA A 371 -17.41 9.29 4.69
N PRO A 372 -18.33 9.89 5.46
CA PRO A 372 -19.72 9.45 5.48
C PRO A 372 -20.48 9.86 4.21
N LEU A 373 -20.01 10.88 3.49
CA LEU A 373 -20.63 11.43 2.28
C LEU A 373 -22.11 11.83 2.45
N THR A 374 -22.53 12.13 3.68
CA THR A 374 -23.86 12.64 3.98
C THR A 374 -23.98 14.12 3.59
N MET A 375 -25.20 14.59 3.33
CA MET A 375 -25.46 16.00 3.00
C MET A 375 -24.88 16.95 4.05
N GLY A 376 -25.02 16.64 5.34
CA GLY A 376 -24.49 17.46 6.42
C GLY A 376 -22.97 17.62 6.37
N TRP A 377 -22.26 16.55 5.98
CA TRP A 377 -20.81 16.59 5.78
C TRP A 377 -20.42 17.51 4.61
N CYS A 378 -21.13 17.43 3.47
CA CYS A 378 -20.89 18.31 2.33
C CYS A 378 -21.13 19.80 2.67
N VAL A 379 -22.27 20.08 3.33
CA VAL A 379 -22.64 21.45 3.75
C VAL A 379 -21.61 22.03 4.71
N GLU A 380 -21.14 21.23 5.67
CA GLU A 380 -20.17 21.69 6.66
C GLU A 380 -18.80 21.97 6.03
N CYS A 381 -18.36 21.14 5.07
CA CYS A 381 -17.18 21.42 4.27
C CYS A 381 -17.34 22.74 3.51
N HIS A 382 -18.45 22.94 2.79
CA HIS A 382 -18.70 24.17 2.02
C HIS A 382 -18.78 25.45 2.90
N ARG A 383 -19.16 25.32 4.17
CA ARG A 383 -19.17 26.45 5.12
C ARG A 383 -17.77 26.86 5.57
N LYS A 384 -16.84 25.91 5.63
CA LYS A 384 -15.49 26.11 6.19
C LYS A 384 -14.42 26.35 5.12
N THR A 385 -14.58 25.75 3.95
CA THR A 385 -13.57 25.81 2.88
C THR A 385 -13.58 27.17 2.21
N GLU A 386 -12.41 27.81 2.21
CA GLU A 386 -12.14 29.07 1.52
C GLU A 386 -11.95 28.83 0.02
N VAL A 387 -12.44 29.76 -0.79
CA VAL A 387 -12.30 29.72 -2.25
C VAL A 387 -10.94 30.28 -2.65
N LYS A 388 -10.32 29.68 -3.68
CA LYS A 388 -9.14 30.26 -4.33
C LYS A 388 -9.53 31.50 -5.14
N MET A 389 -8.96 32.63 -4.77
CA MET A 389 -9.32 33.95 -5.31
C MET A 389 -8.50 34.36 -6.54
N ASP A 390 -7.59 33.51 -7.02
CA ASP A 390 -6.63 33.77 -8.10
C ASP A 390 -7.21 33.67 -9.52
N ASN A 391 -8.48 33.28 -9.65
CA ASN A 391 -9.14 33.16 -10.94
C ASN A 391 -9.70 34.51 -11.44
N LYS A 392 -9.06 35.05 -12.49
CA LYS A 392 -9.46 36.31 -13.15
C LYS A 392 -10.92 36.34 -13.63
N TYR A 393 -11.51 35.20 -13.95
CA TYR A 393 -12.92 35.14 -14.36
C TYR A 393 -13.87 35.59 -13.23
N TYR A 394 -13.53 35.30 -11.97
CA TYR A 394 -14.36 35.59 -10.81
C TYR A 394 -13.96 36.86 -10.05
N GLU A 395 -12.93 37.59 -10.49
CA GLU A 395 -12.37 38.76 -9.79
C GLU A 395 -13.44 39.77 -9.38
N LYS A 396 -14.32 40.17 -10.30
CA LYS A 396 -15.41 41.11 -10.01
C LYS A 396 -16.41 40.55 -8.97
N ILE A 397 -16.77 39.28 -9.08
CA ILE A 397 -17.71 38.62 -8.18
C ILE A 397 -17.10 38.50 -6.77
N HIS A 398 -15.83 38.12 -6.71
CA HIS A 398 -15.04 38.06 -5.49
C HIS A 398 -15.01 39.42 -4.79
N GLU A 399 -14.70 40.50 -5.50
CA GLU A 399 -14.72 41.85 -4.91
C GLU A 399 -16.09 42.28 -4.39
N GLU A 400 -17.16 42.05 -5.17
CA GLU A 400 -18.52 42.42 -4.78
C GLU A 400 -18.99 41.64 -3.54
N LEU A 401 -18.73 40.33 -3.49
CA LEU A 401 -19.10 39.48 -2.36
C LEU A 401 -18.25 39.76 -1.12
N SER A 402 -16.93 39.98 -1.28
CA SER A 402 -16.06 40.39 -0.17
C SER A 402 -16.53 41.70 0.45
N LYS A 403 -16.93 42.69 -0.36
CA LYS A 403 -17.51 43.96 0.13
C LYS A 403 -18.84 43.74 0.84
N LYS A 404 -19.71 42.89 0.30
CA LYS A 404 -21.03 42.59 0.86
C LYS A 404 -20.95 41.91 2.22
N TYR A 405 -20.05 40.93 2.38
CA TYR A 405 -19.91 40.15 3.60
C TYR A 405 -18.86 40.71 4.57
N GLY A 406 -18.06 41.70 4.14
CA GLY A 406 -17.01 42.31 4.95
C GLY A 406 -15.85 41.35 5.26
N VAL A 407 -15.53 40.43 4.34
CA VAL A 407 -14.48 39.42 4.52
C VAL A 407 -13.46 39.46 3.37
N GLU A 408 -12.19 39.27 3.69
CA GLU A 408 -11.11 39.21 2.69
C GLU A 408 -11.12 37.88 1.92
N LYS A 409 -11.59 36.81 2.56
CA LYS A 409 -11.68 35.47 1.99
C LYS A 409 -13.12 35.00 2.01
N LEU A 410 -13.56 34.44 0.88
CA LEU A 410 -14.90 33.91 0.73
C LEU A 410 -14.92 32.40 0.94
N THR A 411 -15.98 31.89 1.54
CA THR A 411 -16.27 30.46 1.59
C THR A 411 -17.17 30.04 0.44
N ILE A 412 -17.19 28.73 0.14
CA ILE A 412 -18.10 28.18 -0.88
C ILE A 412 -19.57 28.49 -0.54
N ALA A 413 -19.93 28.50 0.74
CA ALA A 413 -21.24 28.90 1.20
C ALA A 413 -21.60 30.36 0.84
N GLN A 414 -20.65 31.29 0.94
CA GLN A 414 -20.84 32.70 0.58
C GLN A 414 -20.92 32.92 -0.94
N MET A 415 -20.34 32.01 -1.73
CA MET A 415 -20.49 31.95 -3.20
C MET A 415 -21.83 31.32 -3.65
N GLY A 416 -22.69 30.95 -2.70
CA GLY A 416 -23.98 30.32 -2.98
C GLY A 416 -23.88 28.81 -3.23
N GLY A 417 -22.80 28.15 -2.81
CA GLY A 417 -22.62 26.69 -2.92
C GLY A 417 -23.48 25.86 -1.95
N LEU A 418 -24.54 26.45 -1.38
CA LEU A 418 -25.55 25.80 -0.52
C LEU A 418 -26.97 25.91 -1.12
N GLU A 419 -27.09 26.36 -2.37
CA GLU A 419 -28.36 26.41 -3.08
C GLU A 419 -28.77 25.02 -3.57
N CYS A 420 -30.04 24.64 -3.36
CA CYS A 420 -30.55 23.30 -3.69
C CYS A 420 -30.30 22.92 -5.17
N GLY A 421 -30.53 23.87 -6.08
CA GLY A 421 -30.39 23.66 -7.52
C GLY A 421 -28.95 23.50 -8.03
N LYS A 422 -27.93 23.73 -7.20
CA LYS A 422 -26.53 23.53 -7.60
C LYS A 422 -26.00 22.13 -7.23
N CYS A 423 -26.74 21.43 -6.37
CA CYS A 423 -26.34 20.12 -5.84
C CYS A 423 -27.31 19.01 -6.21
N HIS A 424 -28.59 19.31 -6.48
CA HIS A 424 -29.60 18.27 -6.70
C HIS A 424 -30.18 18.20 -8.11
N TYR A 425 -29.80 19.14 -8.97
CA TYR A 425 -30.24 19.29 -10.36
C TYR A 425 -29.08 19.86 -11.18
#